data_AF-A0AAW1YM18-F1
#
_entry.id   AF-A0AAW1YM18-F1
#
_cell.length_a   1.000
_cell.length_b   1.000
_cell.length_c   1.000
_cell.angle_alpha   90.00
_cell.angle_beta   90.00
_cell.angle_gamma   90.00
#
_symmetry.space_group_name_H-M   'P 1'
#
loop_
_entity.id
_entity.type
_entity.pdbx_description
1 polymer ?
#
loop_
_entity_poly.entity_id
_entity_poly.type
_entity_poly.pdbx_seq_one_letter_code
_entity_poly.pdbx_strand_id
1 'polypeptide(L)'
;MGALSQFFSRLCTIFIILFTHFALEVVILVQSITGLIPNSEKRVITTAMYLELIDQKNPTVSYTKEKKLRALRPHEATSECSVCLSEFEDGEKIRQLKCKHRFHKDCVDKWLRQYWATCPLCRTRVLSDDVVASYHRLRHQVECDGSDEELLFLLSSLQGNNFHRFFLVCRM
;
A
#
# COMPACT_ATOMS: atom_id res chain seq x y z
N MET A 1 39.56 -49.25 -24.68
CA MET A 1 39.30 -47.91 -25.25
C MET A 1 38.13 -47.16 -24.59
N GLY A 2 37.26 -47.80 -23.80
CA GLY A 2 36.09 -47.12 -23.18
C GLY A 2 36.34 -46.33 -21.88
N ALA A 3 37.46 -46.55 -21.19
CA ALA A 3 37.74 -45.84 -19.92
C ALA A 3 38.05 -44.35 -20.15
N LEU A 4 38.88 -44.04 -21.14
CA LEU A 4 39.28 -42.66 -21.46
C LEU A 4 38.09 -41.80 -21.90
N SER A 5 37.19 -42.33 -22.75
CA SER A 5 35.99 -41.59 -23.16
C SER A 5 35.05 -41.28 -22.00
N GLN A 6 34.94 -42.17 -21.00
CA GLN A 6 34.17 -41.93 -19.78
C GLN A 6 34.83 -40.86 -18.89
N PHE A 7 36.16 -40.84 -18.78
CA PHE A 7 36.87 -39.78 -18.06
C PHE A 7 36.68 -38.41 -18.71
N PHE A 8 36.83 -38.33 -20.04
CA PHE A 8 36.60 -37.08 -20.77
C PHE A 8 35.15 -36.60 -20.65
N SER A 9 34.17 -37.50 -20.73
CA SER A 9 32.76 -37.17 -20.53
C SER A 9 32.49 -36.58 -19.14
N ARG A 10 33.04 -37.18 -18.08
CA ARG A 10 32.92 -36.67 -16.71
C ARG A 10 33.55 -35.29 -16.54
N LEU A 11 34.74 -35.08 -17.09
CA LEU A 11 35.41 -33.78 -17.06
C LEU A 11 34.56 -32.72 -17.78
N CYS A 12 34.06 -33.02 -18.98
CA CYS A 12 33.16 -32.12 -19.70
C CYS A 12 31.91 -31.77 -18.89
N THR A 13 31.27 -32.73 -18.22
CA THR A 13 30.10 -32.44 -17.38
C THR A 13 30.43 -31.52 -16.20
N ILE A 14 31.58 -31.73 -15.55
CA ILE A 14 32.01 -30.88 -14.43
C ILE A 14 32.30 -29.46 -14.94
N PHE A 15 33.00 -29.32 -16.06
CA PHE A 15 33.26 -28.01 -16.66
C PHE A 15 31.98 -27.28 -17.06
N ILE A 16 31.01 -27.98 -17.63
CA ILE A 16 29.71 -27.39 -17.97
C ILE A 16 28.98 -26.91 -16.70
N ILE A 17 28.93 -27.73 -15.65
CA ILE A 17 28.29 -27.35 -14.38
C ILE A 17 28.97 -26.12 -13.77
N LEU A 18 30.31 -26.12 -13.67
CA LEU A 18 31.07 -25.00 -13.13
C LEU A 18 30.86 -23.72 -13.96
N PHE A 19 30.87 -23.84 -15.29
CA PHE A 19 30.61 -22.72 -16.18
C PHE A 19 29.19 -22.18 -16.03
N THR A 20 28.19 -23.04 -15.92
CA THR A 20 26.79 -22.62 -15.68
C THR A 20 26.62 -21.94 -14.33
N HIS A 21 27.26 -22.45 -13.28
CA HIS A 21 27.23 -21.83 -11.96
C HIS A 21 27.89 -20.45 -11.99
N PHE A 22 29.06 -20.34 -12.61
CA PHE A 22 29.75 -19.06 -12.76
C PHE A 22 28.93 -18.05 -13.58
N ALA A 23 28.32 -18.50 -14.68
CA ALA A 23 27.45 -17.66 -15.49
C ALA A 23 26.23 -17.17 -14.70
N LEU A 24 25.60 -18.01 -13.87
CA LEU A 24 24.49 -17.63 -13.01
C LEU A 24 24.91 -16.57 -11.98
N GLU A 25 26.05 -16.75 -11.31
CA GLU A 25 26.61 -15.77 -10.37
C GLU A 25 26.87 -14.43 -11.07
N VAL A 26 27.47 -14.44 -12.26
CA VAL A 26 27.71 -13.22 -13.05
C VAL A 26 26.39 -12.55 -13.44
N VAL A 27 25.38 -13.31 -13.85
CA VAL A 27 24.04 -12.76 -14.17
C VAL A 27 23.41 -12.12 -12.94
N ILE A 28 23.48 -12.76 -11.77
CA ILE A 28 22.94 -12.22 -10.51
C ILE A 28 23.69 -10.93 -10.12
N LEU A 29 25.01 -10.92 -10.22
CA LEU A 29 25.82 -9.72 -9.95
C LEU A 29 25.51 -8.60 -10.93
N VAL A 30 25.41 -8.88 -12.22
CA VAL A 30 25.02 -7.90 -13.24
C VAL A 30 23.60 -7.38 -12.98
N GLN A 31 22.65 -8.24 -12.61
CA GLN A 31 21.29 -7.81 -12.25
C GLN A 31 21.26 -6.93 -10.98
N SER A 32 22.10 -7.25 -9.99
CA SER A 32 22.27 -6.46 -8.77
C SER A 32 22.95 -5.11 -9.02
N ILE A 33 23.95 -5.05 -9.91
CA ILE A 33 24.69 -3.82 -10.23
C ILE A 33 23.91 -2.93 -11.21
N THR A 34 23.27 -3.53 -12.22
CA THR A 34 22.49 -2.80 -13.24
C THR A 34 21.08 -2.46 -12.76
N GLY A 35 20.66 -2.97 -11.60
CA GLY A 35 19.30 -2.76 -11.08
C GLY A 35 18.21 -3.27 -12.02
N LEU A 36 18.52 -4.28 -12.86
CA LEU A 36 17.59 -4.86 -13.84
C LEU A 36 16.80 -6.05 -13.28
N ILE A 37 16.95 -6.37 -11.98
CA ILE A 37 15.77 -6.85 -11.26
C ILE A 37 14.79 -5.69 -11.39
N PRO A 38 13.62 -5.84 -12.05
CA PRO A 38 12.58 -4.86 -11.92
C PRO A 38 12.19 -4.95 -10.44
N ASN A 39 12.88 -4.17 -9.61
CA ASN A 39 12.33 -3.73 -8.36
C ASN A 39 11.06 -3.06 -8.85
N SER A 40 9.93 -3.76 -8.72
CA SER A 40 8.68 -3.08 -8.76
C SER A 40 8.76 -2.19 -7.53
N GLU A 41 9.37 -1.02 -7.67
CA GLU A 41 9.08 0.16 -6.89
C GLU A 41 7.58 0.39 -7.11
N LYS A 42 6.77 -0.47 -6.51
CA LYS A 42 5.41 -0.17 -6.17
C LYS A 42 5.59 0.92 -5.14
N ARG A 43 5.70 2.16 -5.63
CA ARG A 43 5.84 3.38 -4.84
C ARG A 43 4.97 3.20 -3.60
N VAL A 44 5.63 3.06 -2.45
CA VAL A 44 4.93 2.88 -1.19
C VAL A 44 4.07 4.13 -0.99
N ILE A 45 2.76 3.98 -0.98
CA ILE A 45 1.83 5.10 -0.86
C ILE A 45 1.63 5.37 0.64
N THR A 46 2.26 6.42 1.15
CA THR A 46 2.09 6.83 2.55
C THR A 46 0.66 7.34 2.80
N THR A 47 0.23 7.36 4.06
CA THR A 47 -1.08 7.93 4.43
C THR A 47 -1.22 9.39 3.99
N ALA A 48 -0.16 10.20 4.07
CA ALA A 48 -0.17 11.57 3.60
C ALA A 48 -0.39 11.65 2.08
N MET A 49 0.35 10.85 1.31
CA MET A 49 0.16 10.78 -0.15
C MET A 49 -1.24 10.30 -0.54
N TYR A 50 -1.78 9.32 0.18
CA TYR A 50 -3.12 8.80 -0.05
C TYR A 50 -4.22 9.86 0.18
N LEU A 51 -4.10 10.64 1.25
CA LEU A 51 -5.03 11.73 1.55
C LEU A 51 -4.90 12.88 0.53
N GLU A 52 -3.70 13.20 0.08
CA GLU A 52 -3.45 14.19 -0.98
C GLU A 52 -4.14 13.79 -2.29
N LEU A 53 -4.06 12.51 -2.66
CA LEU A 53 -4.77 11.98 -3.84
C LEU A 53 -6.28 12.10 -3.73
N ILE A 54 -6.84 11.90 -2.54
CA ILE A 54 -8.27 12.10 -2.28
C ILE A 54 -8.62 13.58 -2.39
N ASP A 55 -7.82 14.47 -1.82
CA ASP A 55 -8.09 15.91 -1.85
C ASP A 55 -8.00 16.48 -3.27
N GLN A 56 -7.01 16.06 -4.04
CA GLN A 56 -6.87 16.43 -5.45
C GLN A 56 -8.10 16.00 -6.29
N LYS A 57 -8.65 14.80 -6.04
CA LYS A 57 -9.80 14.28 -6.80
C LYS A 57 -11.15 14.79 -6.32
N ASN A 58 -11.25 15.13 -5.04
CA ASN A 58 -12.50 15.41 -4.35
C ASN A 58 -12.28 16.53 -3.33
N PRO A 59 -11.99 17.77 -3.73
CA PRO A 59 -11.52 18.81 -2.81
C PRO A 59 -12.48 19.09 -1.67
N THR A 60 -11.91 19.48 -0.53
CA THR A 60 -12.67 19.91 0.64
C THR A 60 -13.28 21.28 0.38
N VAL A 61 -14.54 21.47 0.76
CA VAL A 61 -15.21 22.78 0.72
C VAL A 61 -15.82 23.09 2.08
N SER A 62 -15.84 24.36 2.46
CA SER A 62 -16.58 24.80 3.64
C SER A 62 -18.08 24.81 3.33
N TYR A 63 -18.87 24.20 4.21
CA TYR A 63 -20.32 24.24 4.11
C TYR A 63 -20.84 25.62 4.52
N THR A 64 -21.81 26.12 3.74
CA THR A 64 -22.61 27.30 4.11
C THR A 64 -24.08 27.03 3.78
N LYS A 65 -24.98 27.27 4.73
CA LYS A 65 -26.44 27.12 4.60
C LYS A 65 -26.98 28.01 3.48
N GLU A 66 -26.35 29.14 3.20
CA GLU A 66 -26.67 30.05 2.09
C GLU A 66 -26.53 29.40 0.70
N LYS A 67 -25.60 28.44 0.53
CA LYS A 67 -25.48 27.68 -0.72
C LYS A 67 -26.61 26.67 -0.90
N LYS A 68 -27.24 26.21 0.18
CA LYS A 68 -28.43 25.33 0.15
C LYS A 68 -29.63 26.04 -0.47
N LEU A 69 -29.85 27.31 -0.11
CA LEU A 69 -31.00 28.09 -0.59
C LEU A 69 -31.01 28.32 -2.11
N ARG A 70 -29.83 28.28 -2.75
CA ARG A 70 -29.67 28.46 -4.22
C ARG A 70 -29.83 27.15 -5.01
N ALA A 71 -29.85 26.00 -4.36
CA ALA A 71 -30.04 24.71 -5.03
C ALA A 71 -31.55 24.43 -5.20
N LEU A 72 -32.10 24.78 -6.36
CA LEU A 72 -33.53 24.66 -6.74
C LEU A 72 -34.11 23.22 -6.78
N ARG A 73 -33.41 22.20 -6.24
CA ARG A 73 -33.84 20.80 -6.28
C ARG A 73 -33.79 20.16 -4.88
N PRO A 74 -34.95 19.93 -4.23
CA PRO A 74 -35.05 19.38 -2.88
C PRO A 74 -34.40 17.99 -2.68
N HIS A 75 -34.17 17.24 -3.76
CA HIS A 75 -33.80 15.82 -3.70
C HIS A 75 -32.28 15.54 -3.85
N GLU A 76 -31.45 16.55 -4.13
CA GLU A 76 -29.99 16.37 -4.32
C GLU A 76 -29.13 17.01 -3.19
N ALA A 77 -29.75 17.59 -2.16
CA ALA A 77 -29.06 18.33 -1.11
C ALA A 77 -29.29 17.70 0.27
N THR A 78 -28.66 16.54 0.54
CA THR A 78 -28.61 16.01 1.91
C THR A 78 -27.84 17.02 2.79
N SER A 79 -28.48 17.51 3.86
CA SER A 79 -27.87 18.44 4.83
C SER A 79 -27.27 17.72 6.03
N GLU A 80 -27.06 16.42 5.92
CA GLU A 80 -26.59 15.55 6.97
C GLU A 80 -25.50 14.64 6.41
N CYS A 81 -24.51 14.35 7.24
CA CYS A 81 -23.52 13.34 6.94
C CYS A 81 -24.05 11.96 7.30
N SER A 82 -24.25 11.09 6.30
CA SER A 82 -24.76 9.72 6.55
C SER A 82 -23.75 8.78 7.23
N VAL A 83 -22.57 9.26 7.61
CA VAL A 83 -21.55 8.47 8.33
C VAL A 83 -21.65 8.71 9.84
N CYS A 84 -21.79 9.96 10.27
CA CYS A 84 -21.97 10.32 11.68
C CYS A 84 -23.42 10.66 12.06
N LEU A 85 -24.34 10.68 11.09
CA LEU A 85 -25.76 11.00 11.27
C LEU A 85 -25.97 12.38 11.94
N SER A 86 -25.13 13.34 11.57
CA SER A 86 -25.16 14.71 12.10
C SER A 86 -25.35 15.70 10.95
N GLU A 87 -26.14 16.75 11.21
CA GLU A 87 -26.35 17.84 10.26
C GLU A 87 -25.06 18.61 10.00
N PHE A 88 -24.97 19.24 8.82
CA PHE A 88 -23.87 20.14 8.51
C PHE A 88 -24.09 21.53 9.10
N GLU A 89 -23.06 22.03 9.78
CA GLU A 89 -23.01 23.37 10.35
C GLU A 89 -22.16 24.33 9.52
N ASP A 90 -22.46 25.63 9.62
CA ASP A 90 -21.76 26.65 8.84
C ASP A 90 -20.27 26.69 9.19
N GLY A 91 -19.42 26.69 8.17
CA GLY A 91 -17.98 26.66 8.32
C GLY A 91 -17.38 25.25 8.43
N GLU A 92 -18.19 24.20 8.59
CA GLU A 92 -17.69 22.84 8.62
C GLU A 92 -17.04 22.42 7.30
N LYS A 93 -15.97 21.63 7.40
CA LYS A 93 -15.28 21.07 6.25
C LYS A 93 -16.03 19.85 5.75
N ILE A 94 -16.63 19.97 4.57
CA ILE A 94 -17.31 18.87 3.89
C ILE A 94 -16.54 18.46 2.64
N ARG A 95 -16.72 17.21 2.24
CA ARG A 95 -16.19 16.68 1.00
C ARG A 95 -17.33 16.15 0.16
N GLN A 96 -17.42 16.63 -1.09
CA GLN A 96 -18.36 16.11 -2.08
C GLN A 96 -17.64 15.12 -3.00
N LEU A 97 -18.12 13.88 -3.03
CA LEU A 97 -17.59 12.87 -3.93
C LEU A 97 -18.07 13.09 -5.37
N LYS A 98 -17.43 12.47 -6.37
CA LYS A 98 -17.84 12.57 -7.79
C LYS A 98 -19.27 12.07 -8.03
N CYS A 99 -19.73 11.13 -7.21
CA CYS A 99 -21.11 10.66 -7.17
C CYS A 99 -22.09 11.65 -6.50
N LYS A 100 -21.65 12.89 -6.22
CA LYS A 100 -22.38 14.02 -5.62
C LYS A 100 -22.78 13.87 -4.15
N HIS A 101 -22.56 12.73 -3.52
CA HIS A 101 -22.78 12.57 -2.08
C HIS A 101 -21.80 13.40 -1.24
N ARG A 102 -22.31 13.97 -0.14
CA ARG A 102 -21.58 14.89 0.76
C ARG A 102 -21.41 14.27 2.14
N PHE A 103 -20.26 14.50 2.74
CA PHE A 103 -19.90 14.00 4.07
C PHE A 103 -18.99 15.02 4.76
N HIS A 104 -18.86 14.97 6.09
CA HIS A 104 -17.75 15.66 6.75
C HIS A 104 -16.43 15.12 6.22
N LYS A 105 -15.45 16.01 6.01
CA LYS A 105 -14.11 15.67 5.52
C LYS A 105 -13.54 14.50 6.32
N ASP A 106 -13.53 14.61 7.64
CA ASP A 106 -12.90 13.62 8.52
C ASP A 106 -13.66 12.28 8.51
N CYS A 107 -14.99 12.33 8.42
CA CYS A 107 -15.83 11.13 8.35
C CYS A 107 -15.53 10.32 7.08
N VAL A 108 -15.52 10.97 5.91
CA VAL A 108 -15.24 10.26 4.66
C VAL A 108 -13.77 9.92 4.50
N ASP A 109 -12.84 10.75 4.96
CA ASP A 109 -11.40 10.45 4.88
C ASP A 109 -11.04 9.25 5.76
N LYS A 110 -11.70 9.07 6.93
CA LYS A 110 -11.57 7.86 7.74
C LYS A 110 -12.14 6.64 7.01
N TRP A 111 -13.34 6.76 6.43
CA TRP A 111 -13.96 5.68 5.66
C TRP A 111 -13.09 5.23 4.48
N LEU A 112 -12.59 6.17 3.67
CA LEU A 112 -11.79 5.87 2.49
C LEU A 112 -10.44 5.25 2.81
N ARG A 113 -9.91 5.46 4.02
CA ARG A 113 -8.69 4.80 4.51
C ARG A 113 -8.96 3.40 5.06
N GLN A 114 -10.10 3.19 5.72
CA GLN A 114 -10.40 1.91 6.37
C GLN A 114 -10.96 0.87 5.39
N TYR A 115 -11.64 1.30 4.34
CA TYR A 115 -12.34 0.42 3.40
C TYR A 115 -11.79 0.58 1.96
N TRP A 116 -12.48 0.02 0.96
CA TRP A 116 -12.05 0.01 -0.45
C TRP A 116 -12.18 1.35 -1.19
N ALA A 117 -12.02 2.47 -0.49
CA ALA A 117 -12.13 3.83 -1.03
C ALA A 117 -13.41 4.04 -1.86
N THR A 118 -14.55 3.57 -1.36
CA THR A 118 -15.87 3.70 -2.01
C THR A 118 -16.75 4.69 -1.26
N CYS A 119 -17.73 5.26 -1.97
CA CYS A 119 -18.77 6.08 -1.36
C CYS A 119 -19.59 5.25 -0.35
N PRO A 120 -19.80 5.72 0.89
CA PRO A 120 -20.63 5.05 1.89
C PRO A 120 -22.08 4.80 1.44
N LEU A 121 -22.63 5.67 0.57
CA LEU A 121 -24.02 5.60 0.13
C LEU A 121 -24.23 4.74 -1.11
N CYS A 122 -23.44 4.97 -2.16
CA CYS A 122 -23.67 4.34 -3.47
C CYS A 122 -22.56 3.40 -3.92
N ARG A 123 -21.53 3.19 -3.08
CA ARG A 123 -20.39 2.31 -3.35
C ARG A 123 -19.56 2.67 -4.60
N THR A 124 -19.80 3.82 -5.23
CA THR A 124 -18.96 4.32 -6.33
C THR A 124 -17.52 4.49 -5.85
N ARG A 125 -16.59 4.00 -6.66
CA ARG A 125 -15.14 4.05 -6.38
C ARG A 125 -14.62 5.48 -6.44
N VAL A 126 -13.83 5.87 -5.45
CA VAL A 126 -13.17 7.19 -5.37
C VAL A 126 -11.74 7.12 -5.93
N LEU A 127 -11.03 6.03 -5.65
CA LEU A 127 -9.68 5.75 -6.14
C LEU A 127 -9.65 4.46 -6.97
N SER A 128 -8.56 4.24 -7.71
CA SER A 128 -8.33 3.00 -8.46
C SER A 128 -7.92 1.87 -7.52
N ASP A 129 -8.24 0.64 -7.92
CA ASP A 129 -7.91 -0.56 -7.14
C ASP A 129 -6.41 -0.69 -6.85
N ASP A 130 -5.55 -0.34 -7.80
CA ASP A 130 -4.10 -0.42 -7.62
C ASP A 130 -3.59 0.49 -6.50
N VAL A 131 -4.15 1.70 -6.40
CA VAL A 131 -3.79 2.69 -5.37
C VAL A 131 -4.29 2.21 -4.01
N VAL A 132 -5.54 1.75 -3.94
CA VAL A 132 -6.18 1.26 -2.71
C VAL A 132 -5.46 0.03 -2.18
N ALA A 133 -5.17 -0.94 -3.05
CA ALA A 133 -4.44 -2.15 -2.69
C ALA A 133 -3.01 -1.83 -2.22
N SER A 134 -2.35 -0.85 -2.83
CA SER A 134 -1.01 -0.42 -2.40
C SER A 134 -1.04 0.23 -1.01
N TYR A 135 -2.05 1.04 -0.72
CA TYR A 135 -2.23 1.65 0.60
C TYR A 135 -2.54 0.63 1.70
N HIS A 136 -3.45 -0.31 1.44
CA HIS A 136 -3.81 -1.35 2.42
C HIS A 136 -2.66 -2.31 2.73
N ARG A 137 -1.82 -2.64 1.75
CA ARG A 137 -0.59 -3.41 1.99
C ARG A 137 0.35 -2.70 2.97
N LEU A 138 0.56 -1.39 2.80
CA LEU A 138 1.37 -0.60 3.73
C LEU A 138 0.76 -0.60 5.13
N ARG A 139 -0.56 -0.32 5.23
CA ARG A 139 -1.25 -0.24 6.52
C ARG A 139 -1.11 -1.54 7.32
N HIS A 140 -1.31 -2.69 6.67
CA HIS A 140 -1.15 -3.99 7.31
C HIS A 140 0.30 -4.26 7.73
N GLN A 141 1.29 -3.81 6.95
CA GLN A 141 2.70 -3.91 7.33
C GLN A 141 3.02 -3.09 8.59
N VAL A 142 2.49 -1.88 8.71
CA VAL A 142 2.65 -1.02 9.89
C VAL A 142 1.91 -1.57 11.12
N GLU A 143 0.74 -2.21 10.93
CA GLU A 143 -0.01 -2.84 12.03
C GLU A 143 0.70 -4.09 12.58
N CYS A 144 1.43 -4.86 11.76
CA CYS A 144 2.27 -5.97 12.23
C CYS A 144 3.53 -5.48 12.97
N ASP A 145 4.22 -4.47 12.43
CA ASP A 145 5.42 -3.85 13.05
C ASP A 145 5.08 -3.18 14.40
N GLY A 146 3.83 -2.72 14.57
CA GLY A 146 3.34 -2.16 15.84
C GLY A 146 3.07 -3.19 16.95
N SER A 147 3.02 -4.49 16.65
CA SER A 147 2.96 -5.57 17.65
C SER A 147 4.33 -6.12 18.04
N ASP A 148 5.39 -5.69 17.33
CA ASP A 148 6.74 -6.19 17.52
C ASP A 148 7.40 -5.62 18.78
N GLU A 149 6.98 -4.48 19.33
CA GLU A 149 7.54 -3.99 20.61
C GLU A 149 7.17 -4.92 21.79
N GLU A 150 5.95 -5.46 21.77
CA GLU A 150 5.45 -6.36 22.83
C GLU A 150 5.92 -7.81 22.58
N LEU A 151 6.03 -8.24 21.32
CA LEU A 151 6.65 -9.51 20.94
C LEU A 151 8.18 -9.51 21.09
N LEU A 152 8.89 -8.41 20.84
CA LEU A 152 10.33 -8.26 21.07
C LEU A 152 10.64 -8.27 22.56
N PHE A 153 9.78 -7.69 23.40
CA PHE A 153 9.90 -7.78 24.85
C PHE A 153 9.75 -9.24 25.35
N LEU A 154 8.79 -9.99 24.79
CA LEU A 154 8.59 -11.40 25.10
C LEU A 154 9.69 -12.32 24.54
N LEU A 155 10.18 -12.05 23.33
CA LEU A 155 11.27 -12.81 22.69
C LEU A 155 12.64 -12.54 23.35
N SER A 156 12.88 -11.32 23.83
CA SER A 156 14.08 -10.96 24.61
C SER A 156 14.13 -11.68 25.96
N SER A 157 12.96 -12.01 26.53
CA SER A 157 12.85 -12.77 27.77
C SER A 157 13.06 -14.28 27.57
N LEU A 158 12.85 -14.78 26.35
CA LEU A 158 12.95 -16.21 26.01
C LEU A 158 14.29 -16.60 25.37
N GLN A 159 15.08 -15.65 24.86
CA GLN A 159 16.29 -15.97 24.13
C GLN A 159 17.53 -15.26 24.68
N GLY A 160 18.00 -15.79 25.82
CA GLY A 160 19.38 -15.57 26.27
C GLY A 160 20.35 -16.05 25.18
N ASN A 161 20.96 -15.08 24.51
CA ASN A 161 22.04 -15.18 23.52
C ASN A 161 21.66 -15.65 22.10
N ASN A 162 22.22 -14.92 21.12
CA ASN A 162 22.40 -15.23 19.69
C ASN A 162 21.39 -14.70 18.64
N PHE A 163 20.99 -13.43 18.71
CA PHE A 163 20.32 -12.74 17.58
C PHE A 163 21.29 -11.86 16.78
N HIS A 164 22.07 -12.46 15.89
CA HIS A 164 22.74 -11.74 14.79
C HIS A 164 22.39 -12.30 13.40
N ARG A 165 21.25 -12.99 13.23
CA ARG A 165 20.85 -13.54 11.92
C ARG A 165 19.44 -13.20 11.44
N PHE A 166 18.62 -12.48 12.19
CA PHE A 166 17.26 -12.15 11.74
C PHE A 166 17.11 -10.79 11.05
N PHE A 167 18.09 -9.88 11.17
CA PHE A 167 18.01 -8.55 10.54
C PHE A 167 18.40 -8.50 9.05
N LEU A 168 18.66 -9.64 8.40
CA LEU A 168 19.09 -9.67 6.98
C LEU A 168 17.98 -9.96 5.96
N VAL A 169 16.72 -10.09 6.37
CA VAL A 169 15.61 -10.40 5.43
C VAL A 169 14.70 -9.19 5.14
N CYS A 170 14.83 -8.07 5.87
CA CYS A 170 13.97 -6.89 5.68
C CYS A 170 14.72 -5.64 5.16
N ARG A 171 15.75 -5.83 4.31
CA ARG A 171 16.29 -4.72 3.50
C ARG A 171 16.91 -5.21 2.20
N MET A 172 16.05 -5.63 1.28
CA MET A 172 16.27 -5.49 -0.16
C MET A 172 14.98 -4.97 -0.80
#